data_AF-A0A9D8XU74-F1
#
_entry.id   AF-A0A9D8XU74-F1
#
_cell.length_a   1.000
_cell.length_b   1.000
_cell.length_c   1.000
_cell.angle_alpha   90.00
_cell.angle_beta   90.00
_cell.angle_gamma   90.00
#
_symmetry.space_group_name_H-M   'P 1'
#
loop_
_entity.id
_entity.type
_entity.pdbx_description
1 polymer ?
#
loop_
_entity_poly.entity_id
_entity_poly.type
_entity_poly.pdbx_seq_one_letter_code
_entity_poly.pdbx_strand_id
1 'polypeptide(L)'
;MILLEINVLAVAVSVIVFLLVTMLLVSLLLFAKAKLVPEGTVKININGDNELDVNMGGTLLSTLSDNKILLPSACGGGGSCGQCRCQVTEGGGTIFPT
;
A
#
# COMPACT_ATOMS: atom_id res chain seq x y z
N MET A 1 34.96 -6.76 37.68
CA MET A 1 36.10 -7.55 37.16
C MET A 1 35.72 -8.32 35.90
N ILE A 2 34.60 -9.05 35.87
CA ILE A 2 34.14 -9.81 34.69
C ILE A 2 33.88 -8.92 33.44
N LEU A 3 33.38 -7.69 33.58
CA LEU A 3 33.08 -6.82 32.44
C LEU A 3 34.30 -6.23 31.71
N LEU A 4 35.49 -6.23 32.32
CA LEU A 4 36.73 -5.67 31.75
C LEU A 4 37.55 -6.73 30.99
N GLU A 5 37.26 -8.02 31.20
CA GLU A 5 37.77 -9.13 30.37
C GLU A 5 36.96 -9.34 29.10
N ILE A 6 35.70 -8.88 29.08
CA ILE A 6 34.93 -8.80 27.85
C ILE A 6 35.61 -7.73 27.01
N ASN A 7 36.17 -8.12 25.87
CA ASN A 7 36.75 -7.18 24.93
C ASN A 7 35.64 -6.25 24.41
N VAL A 8 35.41 -5.13 25.09
CA VAL A 8 34.34 -4.16 24.81
C VAL A 8 34.41 -3.71 23.35
N LEU A 9 35.61 -3.66 22.79
CA LEU A 9 35.85 -3.34 21.39
C LEU A 9 35.30 -4.42 20.45
N ALA A 10 35.45 -5.70 20.78
CA ALA A 10 34.86 -6.80 20.01
C ALA A 10 33.32 -6.80 20.06
N VAL A 11 32.74 -6.52 21.23
CA VAL A 11 31.27 -6.41 21.37
C VAL A 11 30.76 -5.22 20.57
N ALA A 12 31.38 -4.04 20.70
CA ALA A 12 31.00 -2.85 19.94
C ALA A 12 31.09 -3.08 18.42
N VAL A 13 32.17 -3.69 17.94
CA VAL A 13 32.35 -4.03 16.52
C VAL A 13 31.29 -5.03 16.04
N SER A 14 30.99 -6.07 16.83
CA SER A 14 29.98 -7.07 16.45
C SER A 14 28.58 -6.47 16.31
N VAL A 15 28.20 -5.54 17.21
CA VAL A 15 26.91 -4.84 17.15
C VAL A 15 26.84 -3.93 15.93
N ILE A 16 27.90 -3.19 15.62
CA ILE A 16 27.95 -2.29 14.45
C ILE A 16 27.84 -3.09 13.15
N VAL A 17 28.59 -4.19 13.02
CA VAL A 17 28.56 -5.05 11.83
C VAL A 17 27.16 -5.66 11.65
N PHE A 18 26.57 -6.19 12.72
CA PHE A 18 25.23 -6.75 12.66
C PHE A 18 24.18 -5.70 12.27
N LEU A 19 24.26 -4.49 12.85
CA LEU A 19 23.38 -3.38 12.49
C LEU A 19 23.52 -3.02 11.00
N LEU A 20 24.75 -2.88 10.48
CA LEU A 20 24.96 -2.57 9.07
C LEU A 20 24.37 -3.62 8.13
N VAL A 21 24.54 -4.91 8.43
CA VAL A 21 24.00 -6.00 7.61
C VAL A 21 22.47 -5.96 7.60
N THR A 22 21.83 -5.79 8.76
CA THR A 22 20.36 -5.71 8.84
C THR A 22 19.82 -4.47 8.14
N MET A 23 20.48 -3.31 8.28
CA MET A 23 20.08 -2.06 7.62
C MET A 23 20.19 -2.17 6.10
N LEU A 24 21.26 -2.82 5.60
CA LEU A 24 21.45 -3.09 4.18
C LEU A 24 20.35 -4.00 3.63
N LEU A 25 20.01 -5.07 4.34
CA LEU A 25 18.96 -6.00 3.93
C LEU A 25 17.57 -5.31 3.87
N VAL A 26 17.22 -4.54 4.91
CA VAL A 26 15.94 -3.80 4.94
C VAL A 26 15.88 -2.77 3.81
N SER A 27 16.99 -2.05 3.55
CA SER A 27 17.07 -1.09 2.46
C SER A 27 16.84 -1.75 1.09
N LEU A 28 17.42 -2.94 0.87
CA LEU A 28 17.20 -3.71 -0.36
C LEU A 28 15.74 -4.15 -0.51
N LEU A 29 15.10 -4.61 0.57
CA LEU A 29 13.69 -5.01 0.56
C LEU A 29 12.76 -3.82 0.27
N LEU A 30 13.02 -2.66 0.87
CA LEU A 30 12.23 -1.45 0.61
C LEU A 30 12.41 -0.96 -0.82
N PHE A 31 13.64 -1.01 -1.36
CA PHE A 31 13.89 -0.68 -2.77
C PHE A 31 13.15 -1.61 -3.73
N ALA A 32 13.16 -2.92 -3.45
CA ALA A 32 12.40 -3.90 -4.22
C ALA A 32 10.90 -3.63 -4.13
N LYS A 33 10.35 -3.40 -2.93
CA LYS A 33 8.94 -3.05 -2.73
C LYS A 33 8.54 -1.82 -3.54
N ALA A 34 9.31 -0.73 -3.46
CA ALA A 34 9.03 0.51 -4.17
C ALA A 34 9.07 0.36 -5.70
N LYS A 35 9.78 -0.65 -6.22
CA LYS A 35 9.81 -0.96 -7.66
C LYS A 35 8.72 -1.94 -8.11
N LEU A 36 8.37 -2.90 -7.26
CA LEU A 36 7.42 -3.97 -7.58
C LEU A 36 5.97 -3.59 -7.29
N VAL A 37 5.74 -2.74 -6.30
CA VAL A 37 4.40 -2.24 -5.98
C VAL A 37 4.16 -0.98 -6.81
N PRO A 38 3.17 -0.99 -7.71
CA PRO A 38 2.81 0.21 -8.45
C PRO A 38 2.25 1.25 -7.48
N GLU A 39 3.02 2.30 -7.22
CA GLU A 39 2.61 3.48 -6.47
C GLU A 39 2.35 4.60 -7.48
N GLY A 40 1.15 5.16 -7.51
CA GLY A 40 0.80 6.18 -8.48
C GLY A 40 -0.65 6.67 -8.41
N THR A 41 -0.89 7.77 -9.12
CA THR A 41 -2.22 8.34 -9.34
C THR A 41 -2.83 7.70 -10.57
N VAL A 42 -4.07 7.25 -10.46
CA VAL A 42 -4.87 6.71 -11.56
C VAL A 42 -5.98 7.68 -11.92
N LYS A 43 -6.29 7.73 -13.21
CA LYS A 43 -7.41 8.49 -13.75
C LYS A 43 -8.64 7.62 -13.79
N ILE A 44 -9.72 8.07 -13.16
CA ILE A 44 -11.04 7.46 -13.25
C ILE A 44 -11.94 8.39 -14.05
N ASN A 45 -12.47 7.90 -15.16
CA ASN A 45 -13.50 8.61 -15.92
C ASN A 45 -14.89 8.06 -15.53
N ILE A 46 -15.80 8.96 -15.17
CA ILE A 46 -17.16 8.63 -14.74
C ILE A 46 -18.14 9.24 -15.75
N ASN A 47 -18.88 8.36 -16.42
CA ASN A 47 -19.91 8.70 -17.40
C ASN A 47 -19.42 9.60 -18.56
N GLY A 48 -18.13 9.62 -18.87
CA GLY A 48 -17.56 10.39 -19.98
C GLY A 48 -17.18 11.83 -19.65
N ASP A 49 -17.82 12.44 -18.65
CA ASP A 49 -17.72 13.88 -18.38
C ASP A 49 -16.86 14.24 -17.16
N ASN A 50 -16.66 13.30 -16.23
CA ASN A 50 -15.96 13.55 -14.98
C ASN A 50 -14.66 12.74 -14.90
N GLU A 51 -13.52 13.42 -15.03
CA GLU A 51 -12.20 12.83 -14.81
C GLU A 51 -11.68 13.14 -13.41
N LEU A 52 -11.26 12.11 -12.69
CA LEU A 52 -10.72 12.21 -11.33
C LEU A 52 -9.33 11.59 -11.27
N ASP A 53 -8.36 12.37 -10.80
CA ASP A 53 -7.02 11.91 -10.46
C ASP A 53 -7.03 11.44 -8.99
N VAL A 54 -6.89 10.13 -8.78
CA VAL A 54 -6.99 9.52 -7.44
C VAL A 54 -5.81 8.61 -7.14
N ASN A 55 -5.43 8.54 -5.87
CA ASN A 55 -4.36 7.66 -5.43
C ASN A 55 -4.83 6.20 -5.39
N MET A 56 -3.97 5.28 -5.84
CA MET A 56 -4.23 3.85 -5.74
C MET A 56 -4.16 3.34 -4.29
N GLY A 57 -4.91 2.26 -4.00
CA GLY A 57 -4.84 1.53 -2.72
C GLY A 57 -6.13 1.55 -1.90
N GLY A 58 -7.11 2.39 -2.25
CA GLY A 58 -8.44 2.42 -1.64
C GLY A 58 -9.49 1.59 -2.41
N THR A 59 -10.67 1.42 -1.82
CA THR A 59 -11.82 0.85 -2.54
C THR A 59 -12.46 1.91 -3.45
N LEU A 60 -13.08 1.49 -4.56
CA LEU A 60 -13.80 2.40 -5.47
C LEU A 60 -14.87 3.22 -4.73
N LEU A 61 -15.58 2.62 -3.76
CA LEU A 61 -16.62 3.31 -3.00
C LEU A 61 -16.06 4.48 -2.18
N SER A 62 -14.96 4.25 -1.44
CA SER A 62 -14.32 5.28 -0.61
C SER A 62 -13.78 6.40 -1.49
N THR A 63 -13.05 6.06 -2.55
CA THR A 63 -12.45 7.02 -3.47
C THR A 63 -13.49 7.90 -4.17
N LEU A 64 -14.64 7.34 -4.56
CA LEU A 64 -15.74 8.11 -5.15
C LEU A 64 -16.44 9.00 -4.12
N SER A 65 -16.67 8.47 -2.91
CA SER A 65 -17.28 9.23 -1.82
C SER A 65 -16.44 10.45 -1.41
N ASP A 66 -15.11 10.29 -1.34
CA ASP A 66 -14.18 11.39 -1.01
C ASP A 66 -14.21 12.49 -2.07
N ASN A 67 -14.47 12.13 -3.33
CA ASN A 67 -14.66 13.05 -4.44
C ASN A 67 -16.12 13.52 -4.63
N LYS A 68 -16.94 13.38 -3.58
CA LYS A 68 -18.36 13.80 -3.53
C LYS A 68 -19.30 13.06 -4.48
N ILE A 69 -18.90 11.89 -4.97
CA ILE A 69 -19.74 11.00 -5.79
C ILE A 69 -20.25 9.89 -4.87
N LEU A 70 -21.43 10.13 -4.31
CA LEU A 70 -22.02 9.27 -3.29
C LEU A 70 -22.80 8.13 -3.93
N LEU A 71 -22.31 6.91 -3.75
CA LEU A 71 -23.11 5.72 -4.03
C LEU A 71 -23.92 5.35 -2.77
N PRO A 72 -25.18 4.93 -2.93
CA PRO A 72 -25.99 4.48 -1.80
C PRO A 72 -25.33 3.25 -1.16
N SER A 73 -24.89 3.38 0.08
CA SER A 73 -24.19 2.33 0.81
C SER A 73 -24.64 2.30 2.27
N ALA A 74 -25.29 1.21 2.67
CA ALA A 74 -25.69 0.98 4.06
C ALA A 74 -24.58 0.31 4.90
N CYS A 75 -23.62 -0.34 4.24
CA CYS A 75 -22.59 -1.16 4.89
C CYS A 75 -21.21 -0.49 4.96
N GLY A 76 -21.09 0.77 4.54
CA GLY A 76 -19.86 1.56 4.68
C GLY A 76 -18.61 0.98 4.00
N GLY A 77 -18.77 0.11 3.00
CA GLY A 77 -17.65 -0.54 2.30
C GLY A 77 -17.38 -2.00 2.70
N GLY A 78 -18.18 -2.57 3.62
CA GLY A 78 -18.06 -3.99 4.02
C GLY A 78 -18.58 -5.02 2.99
N GLY A 79 -19.07 -4.60 1.82
CA GLY A 79 -19.51 -5.50 0.73
C GLY A 79 -20.78 -6.33 0.99
N SER A 80 -21.41 -6.20 2.16
CA SER A 80 -22.54 -7.05 2.57
C SER A 80 -23.93 -6.56 2.14
N CYS A 81 -24.06 -5.28 1.79
CA CYS A 81 -25.36 -4.65 1.55
C CYS A 81 -25.81 -4.64 0.07
N GLY A 82 -24.92 -4.90 -0.89
CA GLY A 82 -25.26 -5.01 -2.32
C GLY A 82 -25.82 -3.74 -3.00
N GLN A 83 -25.80 -2.60 -2.29
CA GLN A 83 -26.44 -1.35 -2.74
C GLN A 83 -25.51 -0.44 -3.55
N CYS A 84 -24.19 -0.50 -3.29
CA CYS A 84 -23.18 0.27 -4.00
C CYS A 84 -22.90 -0.32 -5.39
N ARG A 85 -23.82 -0.10 -6.34
CA ARG A 85 -23.71 -0.61 -7.71
C ARG A 85 -22.94 0.36 -8.61
N CYS A 86 -21.94 -0.17 -9.29
CA CYS A 86 -21.18 0.50 -10.33
C CYS A 86 -20.88 -0.49 -11.45
N GLN A 87 -20.74 0.01 -12.69
CA GLN A 87 -20.30 -0.80 -13.82
C GLN A 87 -18.91 -0.32 -14.24
N VAL A 88 -17.97 -1.25 -14.32
CA VAL A 88 -16.62 -0.99 -14.82
C VAL A 88 -16.60 -1.37 -16.29
N THR A 89 -16.51 -0.38 -17.17
CA THR A 89 -16.48 -0.59 -18.63
C THR A 89 -15.10 -1.08 -19.09
N GLU A 90 -14.03 -0.53 -18.50
CA GLU A 90 -12.64 -0.83 -18.85
C GLU A 90 -11.74 -0.73 -17.61
N GLY A 91 -10.56 -1.37 -17.65
CA GLY A 91 -9.52 -1.19 -16.63
C GLY A 91 -9.73 -1.93 -15.30
N GLY A 92 -10.83 -2.69 -15.13
CA GLY A 92 -11.13 -3.45 -13.90
C GLY A 92 -10.23 -4.65 -13.62
N GLY A 93 -9.22 -4.91 -14.46
CA GLY A 93 -8.40 -6.11 -14.41
C GLY A 93 -9.19 -7.38 -14.75
N THR A 94 -8.52 -8.52 -14.64
CA THR A 94 -9.20 -9.82 -14.69
C THR A 94 -9.88 -10.05 -13.35
N ILE A 95 -11.12 -10.53 -13.37
CA ILE A 95 -11.79 -11.04 -12.18
C ILE A 95 -10.87 -12.15 -11.64
N PHE A 96 -10.20 -11.88 -10.52
CA PHE A 96 -9.38 -12.91 -9.89
C PHE A 96 -10.32 -14.06 -9.50
N PRO A 97 -10.01 -15.32 -9.88
CA PRO A 97 -10.75 -16.45 -9.38
C PRO A 97 -10.49 -16.54 -7.88
N THR A 98 -11.41 -16.03 -7.10
CA THR A 98 -11.58 -16.38 -5.69
C THR A 98 -12.27 -17.72 -5.59
#